data_AF-A2EEP8-F1
#
_entry.id   AF-A2EEP8-F1
#
_cell.length_a   1.000
_cell.length_b   1.000
_cell.length_c   1.000
_cell.angle_alpha   90.00
_cell.angle_beta   90.00
_cell.angle_gamma   90.00
#
_symmetry.space_group_name_H-M   'P 1'
#
loop_
_entity.id
_entity.type
_entity.pdbx_description
1 polymer ?
#
loop_
_entity_poly.entity_id
_entity_poly.type
_entity_poly.pdbx_seq_one_letter_code
_entity_poly.pdbx_strand_id
1 'polypeptide(L)'
;MKPSSIQKEENDVSSDNMVAVEINDGYVPEYLMNLDKVNHKDDIIMFLLFLSFIIVNILVGILAPSTTNTLSKSYPVIVDSHDSYSIYSMGIESISPMNSYIKMRVGYRSEGFTNKSAKVLLNVSMKYTNPKSDHTKRAFKSSNVTFSTLPEQYNTNWHLIYFERIVDFTQVTAEIVVSGSELGFNTFVCEAIICSYSDSLVQIWIRIVYSIVLFVVLRTFNAKLKTVDVRHEQSLSSGLLFTTIFLNDPAVIANYIRPTLGVTVFDSIMRSFYTGYLALFVFVVLGHCGIKEKMMGDFITNRLSIAAVVGLVTITREFLLDLAQIYNPMMQIVNADYYLKIVEYIILAGCAVGIVIETVRSSRRIDEIEKFRLVIYVIASSLALFILTSVMGLIGEKTTLKFLATFGSANALAFAMTYAHYPFSIDNIEYKDAKNADIASLSDNENVGLLDNENEHEFLGKEETELNVEDIEAQNNVPEEEEK
;
A
#
# COMPACT_ATOMS: atom_id res chain seq x y z
N MET A 1 11.77 -62.81 50.09
CA MET A 1 11.32 -63.84 49.13
C MET A 1 11.87 -63.49 47.74
N LYS A 2 12.78 -64.31 47.21
CA LYS A 2 13.04 -64.53 45.78
C LYS A 2 12.61 -65.99 45.51
N PRO A 3 12.44 -66.48 44.26
CA PRO A 3 12.25 -65.81 42.97
C PRO A 3 11.13 -66.46 42.11
N SER A 4 10.79 -65.89 40.95
CA SER A 4 10.54 -66.73 39.77
C SER A 4 11.01 -66.02 38.50
N SER A 5 12.16 -66.47 38.03
CA SER A 5 12.68 -66.33 36.69
C SER A 5 11.98 -67.31 35.75
N ILE A 6 11.57 -66.86 34.57
CA ILE A 6 11.56 -67.70 33.37
C ILE A 6 12.31 -66.91 32.30
N GLN A 7 13.42 -67.50 31.86
CA GLN A 7 14.19 -67.17 30.66
C GLN A 7 13.86 -68.19 29.57
N LYS A 8 14.19 -67.78 28.33
CA LYS A 8 14.28 -68.51 27.05
C LYS A 8 12.96 -68.63 26.29
N GLU A 9 12.92 -68.38 24.98
CA GLU A 9 13.95 -68.68 23.98
C GLU A 9 13.83 -67.74 22.76
N GLU A 10 14.96 -67.22 22.27
CA GLU A 10 15.11 -66.80 20.88
C GLU A 10 15.01 -68.05 20.00
N ASN A 11 14.16 -68.00 18.97
CA ASN A 11 14.46 -68.61 17.69
C ASN A 11 13.86 -67.75 16.59
N ASP A 12 14.77 -67.21 15.80
CA ASP A 12 14.56 -66.57 14.52
C ASP A 12 13.99 -67.56 13.48
N VAL A 13 13.45 -66.96 12.42
CA VAL A 13 13.23 -67.47 11.05
C VAL A 13 11.79 -67.80 10.62
N SER A 14 11.43 -67.11 9.52
CA SER A 14 10.38 -67.38 8.52
C SER A 14 9.11 -66.55 8.70
N SER A 15 9.11 -65.27 8.31
CA SER A 15 8.66 -64.82 6.96
C SER A 15 7.36 -65.49 6.49
N ASP A 16 6.23 -64.87 6.81
CA ASP A 16 5.13 -64.62 5.87
C ASP A 16 3.97 -64.00 6.62
N ASN A 17 4.05 -62.69 6.82
CA ASN A 17 2.89 -61.83 6.93
C ASN A 17 3.36 -60.47 6.44
N MET A 18 3.48 -60.34 5.11
CA MET A 18 3.43 -59.03 4.48
C MET A 18 2.04 -58.48 4.79
N VAL A 19 1.97 -57.63 5.81
CA VAL A 19 0.90 -56.65 5.88
C VAL A 19 1.16 -55.73 4.70
N ALA A 20 0.38 -55.92 3.64
CA ALA A 20 0.23 -54.92 2.59
C ALA A 20 -0.37 -53.69 3.27
N VAL A 21 0.50 -52.80 3.73
CA VAL A 21 0.12 -51.41 3.93
C VAL A 21 -0.12 -50.89 2.52
N GLU A 22 -1.39 -50.75 2.15
CA GLU A 22 -1.76 -49.86 1.05
C GLU A 22 -1.26 -48.47 1.44
N ILE A 23 -0.03 -48.18 1.04
CA ILE A 23 0.42 -46.81 0.86
C ILE A 23 -0.33 -46.35 -0.38
N ASN A 24 -1.55 -45.86 -0.17
CA ASN A 24 -2.28 -45.11 -1.17
C ASN A 24 -1.59 -43.73 -1.30
N ASP A 25 -0.30 -43.72 -1.70
CA ASP A 25 0.45 -42.53 -2.09
C ASP A 25 0.06 -42.18 -3.54
N GLY A 26 -1.23 -41.95 -3.73
CA GLY A 26 -1.69 -40.99 -4.71
C GLY A 26 -1.68 -39.63 -4.04
N TYR A 27 -0.51 -39.08 -3.71
CA TYR A 27 -0.37 -37.66 -3.39
C TYR A 27 -0.67 -36.88 -4.68
N VAL A 28 -1.94 -36.78 -5.05
CA VAL A 28 -2.38 -35.83 -6.07
C VAL A 28 -2.13 -34.47 -5.44
N PRO A 29 -1.19 -33.66 -5.95
CA PRO A 29 -0.96 -32.33 -5.42
C PRO A 29 -2.25 -31.53 -5.60
N GLU A 30 -2.98 -31.30 -4.52
CA GLU A 30 -4.16 -30.43 -4.55
C GLU A 30 -3.68 -29.00 -4.77
N TYR A 31 -3.76 -28.56 -6.03
CA TYR A 31 -3.58 -27.17 -6.42
C TYR A 31 -4.75 -26.36 -5.88
N LEU A 32 -4.63 -25.85 -4.65
CA LEU A 32 -5.68 -25.03 -4.02
C LEU A 32 -5.55 -23.55 -4.37
N MET A 33 -4.39 -23.12 -4.86
CA MET A 33 -4.10 -21.74 -5.25
C MET A 33 -3.44 -21.69 -6.63
N ASN A 34 -3.65 -20.58 -7.34
CA ASN A 34 -3.00 -20.33 -8.63
C ASN A 34 -1.49 -20.54 -8.61
N LEU A 35 -0.84 -20.15 -7.53
CA LEU A 35 0.60 -20.21 -7.39
C LEU A 35 1.14 -21.64 -7.18
N ASP A 36 0.28 -22.60 -6.83
CA ASP A 36 0.70 -23.99 -6.67
C ASP A 36 0.88 -24.71 -8.02
N LYS A 37 0.48 -24.12 -9.17
CA LYS A 37 0.56 -24.74 -10.51
C LYS A 37 1.98 -25.20 -10.89
N VAL A 38 2.09 -26.25 -11.71
CA VAL A 38 3.39 -26.75 -12.21
C VAL A 38 4.05 -25.80 -13.23
N ASN A 39 3.24 -25.12 -14.05
CA ASN A 39 3.74 -24.21 -15.07
C ASN A 39 3.52 -22.75 -14.67
N HIS A 40 4.61 -22.05 -14.39
CA HIS A 40 4.61 -20.67 -13.91
C HIS A 40 4.77 -19.61 -15.02
N LYS A 41 4.76 -19.97 -16.30
CA LYS A 41 4.91 -18.99 -17.39
C LYS A 41 3.86 -17.87 -17.31
N ASP A 42 2.60 -18.26 -17.10
CA ASP A 42 1.48 -17.31 -16.97
C ASP A 42 1.65 -16.44 -15.71
N ASP A 43 2.12 -17.02 -14.61
CA ASP A 43 2.35 -16.30 -13.36
C ASP A 43 3.45 -15.24 -13.51
N ILE A 44 4.57 -15.60 -14.15
CA ILE A 44 5.66 -14.67 -14.44
C ILE A 44 5.17 -13.49 -15.29
N ILE A 45 4.37 -13.76 -16.33
CA ILE A 45 3.78 -12.71 -17.18
C ILE A 45 2.89 -11.78 -16.35
N MET A 46 2.05 -12.35 -15.48
CA MET A 46 1.17 -11.57 -14.60
C MET A 46 1.95 -10.71 -13.60
N PHE A 47 3.01 -11.24 -12.98
CA PHE A 47 3.87 -10.45 -12.08
C PHE A 47 4.64 -9.35 -12.82
N LEU A 48 5.09 -9.59 -14.06
CA LEU A 48 5.70 -8.55 -14.90
C LEU A 48 4.68 -7.45 -15.27
N LEU A 49 3.42 -7.82 -15.49
CA LEU A 49 2.35 -6.84 -15.71
C LEU A 49 2.11 -5.97 -14.46
N PHE A 50 2.08 -6.56 -13.26
CA PHE A 50 1.99 -5.80 -12.02
C PHE A 50 3.22 -4.90 -11.79
N LEU A 51 4.42 -5.37 -12.15
CA LEU A 51 5.62 -4.54 -12.10
C LEU A 51 5.55 -3.36 -13.08
N SER A 52 5.11 -3.61 -14.32
CA SER A 52 4.86 -2.55 -15.32
C SER A 52 3.87 -1.52 -14.79
N PHE A 53 2.81 -1.98 -14.12
CA PHE A 53 1.83 -1.11 -13.50
C PHE A 53 2.44 -0.20 -12.40
N ILE A 54 3.32 -0.74 -11.56
CA ILE A 54 4.05 0.07 -10.55
C ILE A 54 4.93 1.11 -11.25
N ILE A 55 5.65 0.73 -12.30
CA ILE A 55 6.51 1.64 -13.07
C ILE A 55 5.68 2.77 -13.69
N VAL A 56 4.53 2.46 -14.29
CA VAL A 56 3.61 3.46 -14.86
C VAL A 56 3.12 4.42 -13.77
N ASN A 57 2.71 3.93 -12.59
CA ASN A 57 2.30 4.79 -11.49
C ASN A 57 3.44 5.74 -11.04
N ILE A 58 4.67 5.25 -10.98
CA ILE A 58 5.86 6.07 -10.67
C ILE A 58 6.06 7.15 -11.74
N LEU A 59 5.99 6.79 -13.03
CA LEU A 59 6.13 7.75 -14.13
C LEU A 59 5.03 8.83 -14.09
N VAL A 60 3.78 8.42 -13.86
CA VAL A 60 2.67 9.37 -13.65
C VAL A 60 2.96 10.29 -12.47
N GLY A 61 3.54 9.77 -11.39
CA GLY A 61 3.90 10.56 -10.21
C GLY A 61 5.04 11.55 -10.42
N ILE A 62 5.97 11.26 -11.34
CA ILE A 62 7.01 12.20 -11.77
C ILE A 62 6.42 13.32 -12.64
N LEU A 63 5.47 12.98 -13.50
CA LEU A 63 4.80 13.94 -14.41
C LEU A 63 3.64 14.71 -13.76
N ALA A 64 3.22 14.29 -12.56
CA ALA A 64 2.12 14.87 -11.82
C ALA A 64 2.41 16.33 -11.38
N PRO A 65 1.36 17.15 -11.18
CA PRO A 65 1.52 18.52 -10.72
C PRO A 65 2.20 18.57 -9.34
N SER A 66 2.82 19.72 -9.02
CA SER A 66 3.33 19.94 -7.66
C SER A 66 2.22 19.77 -6.63
N THR A 67 2.54 19.07 -5.54
CA THR A 67 1.67 18.90 -4.37
C THR A 67 1.44 20.17 -3.58
N THR A 68 2.31 21.16 -3.76
CA THR A 68 2.30 22.39 -3.00
C THR A 68 2.47 23.60 -3.87
N ASN A 69 1.71 24.63 -3.52
CA ASN A 69 1.91 25.98 -3.99
C ASN A 69 2.57 26.76 -2.85
N THR A 70 3.76 27.29 -3.11
CA THR A 70 4.49 28.11 -2.14
C THR A 70 4.33 29.57 -2.52
N LEU A 71 3.73 30.35 -1.62
CA LEU A 71 3.69 31.80 -1.69
C LEU A 71 4.74 32.33 -0.73
N SER A 72 5.61 33.21 -1.19
CA SER A 72 6.66 33.82 -0.37
C SER A 72 6.52 35.33 -0.42
N LYS A 73 6.62 35.97 0.75
CA LYS A 73 6.63 37.43 0.88
C LYS A 73 7.81 37.84 1.73
N SER A 74 8.59 38.76 1.17
CA SER A 74 9.82 39.27 1.77
C SER A 74 9.61 40.71 2.24
N TYR A 75 10.17 41.05 3.39
CA TYR A 75 10.09 42.38 3.99
C TYR A 75 11.49 42.85 4.35
N PRO A 76 11.83 44.12 4.06
CA PRO A 76 13.07 44.69 4.57
C PRO A 76 13.03 44.77 6.09
N VAL A 77 14.12 44.37 6.74
CA VAL A 77 14.31 44.55 8.19
C VAL A 77 14.77 45.99 8.41
N ILE A 78 13.94 46.79 9.08
CA ILE A 78 14.27 48.18 9.42
C ILE A 78 14.69 48.20 10.89
N VAL A 79 15.99 48.33 11.13
CA VAL A 79 16.54 48.39 12.49
C VAL A 79 16.43 49.83 12.99
N ASP A 80 15.35 50.16 13.69
CA ASP A 80 15.23 51.45 14.38
C ASP A 80 15.78 51.35 15.80
N SER A 81 16.58 52.33 16.20
CA SER A 81 17.42 52.34 17.41
C SER A 81 16.66 52.54 18.74
N HIS A 82 15.33 52.58 18.74
CA HIS A 82 14.49 52.74 19.93
C HIS A 82 13.40 51.67 19.95
N ASP A 83 13.55 50.63 20.79
CA ASP A 83 12.54 49.61 21.15
C ASP A 83 11.55 49.24 20.03
N SER A 84 12.07 49.03 18.82
CA SER A 84 11.26 48.82 17.64
C SER A 84 10.87 47.35 17.56
N TYR A 85 9.57 47.09 17.68
CA TYR A 85 9.00 45.84 17.23
C TYR A 85 8.66 45.99 15.74
N SER A 86 8.94 44.95 14.96
CA SER A 86 8.60 44.90 13.54
C SER A 86 7.27 44.17 13.37
N ILE A 87 6.33 44.73 12.61
CA ILE A 87 5.07 44.06 12.26
C ILE A 87 5.11 43.62 10.80
N TYR A 88 4.87 42.33 10.57
CA TYR A 88 4.78 41.73 9.25
C TYR A 88 3.41 41.09 9.04
N SER A 89 2.87 41.14 7.82
CA SER A 89 1.52 40.61 7.55
C SER A 89 1.40 39.81 6.25
N MET A 90 1.03 38.53 6.37
CA MET A 90 0.82 37.64 5.24
C MET A 90 -0.64 37.21 5.15
N GLY A 91 -1.28 37.50 4.01
CA GLY A 91 -2.62 37.02 3.69
C GLY A 91 -2.57 35.97 2.59
N ILE A 92 -3.43 34.97 2.71
CA ILE A 92 -3.72 34.01 1.64
C ILE A 92 -5.22 34.06 1.39
N GLU A 93 -5.60 34.21 0.13
CA GLU A 93 -6.98 34.22 -0.35
C GLU A 93 -7.25 33.01 -1.25
N SER A 94 -8.52 32.80 -1.60
CA SER A 94 -8.97 31.73 -2.49
C SER A 94 -8.61 30.32 -2.00
N ILE A 95 -8.63 30.13 -0.69
CA ILE A 95 -8.47 28.81 -0.07
C ILE A 95 -9.79 28.05 -0.15
N SER A 96 -9.70 26.73 -0.24
CA SER A 96 -10.84 25.84 -0.19
C SER A 96 -10.51 24.57 0.61
N PRO A 97 -11.52 23.79 1.01
CA PRO A 97 -11.34 22.44 1.55
C PRO A 97 -10.44 21.52 0.71
N MET A 98 -10.37 21.75 -0.60
CA MET A 98 -9.50 20.99 -1.51
C MET A 98 -8.01 21.26 -1.27
N ASN A 99 -7.66 22.34 -0.57
CA ASN A 99 -6.32 22.53 -0.04
C ASN A 99 -6.21 21.73 1.26
N SER A 100 -5.93 20.43 1.17
CA SER A 100 -5.95 19.49 2.31
C SER A 100 -5.06 19.86 3.51
N TYR A 101 -4.16 20.83 3.37
CA TYR A 101 -3.48 21.48 4.48
C TYR A 101 -2.92 22.85 4.09
N ILE A 102 -2.65 23.67 5.10
CA ILE A 102 -1.91 24.93 5.01
C ILE A 102 -0.80 24.94 6.05
N LYS A 103 0.37 25.45 5.66
CA LYS A 103 1.52 25.64 6.53
C LYS A 103 2.07 27.04 6.33
N MET A 104 2.38 27.77 7.40
CA MET A 104 3.14 29.02 7.31
C MET A 104 4.41 28.93 8.13
N ARG A 105 5.51 29.38 7.55
CA ARG A 105 6.82 29.41 8.19
C ARG A 105 7.50 30.75 7.93
N VAL A 106 8.37 31.12 8.86
CA VAL A 106 9.11 32.38 8.80
C VAL A 106 10.60 32.11 8.94
N GLY A 107 11.40 33.01 8.41
CA GLY A 107 12.84 32.98 8.50
C GLY A 107 13.42 34.32 8.10
N TYR A 108 14.75 34.42 8.15
CA TYR A 108 15.47 35.60 7.70
C TYR A 108 16.42 35.26 6.57
N ARG A 109 16.76 36.29 5.80
CA ARG A 109 17.88 36.29 4.88
C ARG A 109 18.98 37.21 5.41
N SER A 110 20.23 36.78 5.32
CA SER A 110 21.40 37.58 5.67
C SER A 110 22.05 38.21 4.44
N GLU A 111 22.69 39.36 4.63
CA GLU A 111 23.68 39.87 3.68
C GLU A 111 24.98 39.11 3.88
N GLY A 112 25.26 38.21 2.94
CA GLY A 112 26.49 37.42 2.90
C GLY A 112 26.48 36.14 3.74
N PHE A 113 27.49 35.31 3.48
CA PHE A 113 27.72 34.04 4.17
C PHE A 113 28.42 34.27 5.50
N THR A 114 27.62 34.59 6.51
CA THR A 114 28.11 34.79 7.88
C THR A 114 27.29 33.93 8.83
N ASN A 115 27.95 33.24 9.77
CA ASN A 115 27.27 32.55 10.86
C ASN A 115 26.68 33.61 11.80
N LYS A 116 25.38 33.85 11.68
CA LYS A 116 24.64 34.85 12.44
C LYS A 116 23.52 34.14 13.19
N SER A 117 23.26 34.60 14.41
CA SER A 117 22.15 34.12 15.21
C SER A 117 21.40 35.30 15.82
N ALA A 118 20.07 35.32 15.66
CA ALA A 118 19.20 36.27 16.32
C ALA A 118 18.22 35.52 17.22
N LYS A 119 18.10 35.98 18.46
CA LYS A 119 17.06 35.56 19.39
C LYS A 119 15.98 36.64 19.39
N VAL A 120 14.78 36.26 18.96
CA VAL A 120 13.64 37.17 18.86
C VAL A 120 12.43 36.55 19.54
N LEU A 121 11.58 37.40 20.09
CA LEU A 121 10.23 37.06 20.53
C LEU A 121 9.30 37.21 19.33
N LEU A 122 8.67 36.12 18.91
CA LEU A 122 7.64 36.12 17.87
C LEU A 122 6.26 36.07 18.51
N ASN A 123 5.44 37.07 18.25
CA ASN A 123 4.03 37.11 18.57
C ASN A 123 3.21 36.98 17.27
N VAL A 124 2.54 35.86 17.09
CA VAL A 124 1.80 35.53 15.88
C VAL A 124 0.31 35.54 16.19
N SER A 125 -0.44 36.32 15.43
CA SER A 125 -1.90 36.38 15.44
C SER A 125 -2.43 35.90 14.09
N MET A 126 -3.28 34.88 14.10
CA MET A 126 -3.93 34.35 12.91
C MET A 126 -5.41 34.68 12.94
N LYS A 127 -5.93 35.15 11.82
CA LYS A 127 -7.36 35.42 11.61
C LYS A 127 -7.86 34.61 10.42
N TYR A 128 -8.96 33.89 10.64
CA TYR A 128 -9.60 33.04 9.63
C TYR A 128 -10.94 33.65 9.23
N THR A 129 -11.22 33.69 7.92
CA THR A 129 -12.49 34.20 7.40
C THR A 129 -13.11 33.16 6.48
N ASN A 130 -14.39 32.86 6.70
CA ASN A 130 -15.21 32.05 5.81
C ASN A 130 -16.43 32.88 5.36
N PRO A 131 -16.56 33.26 4.09
CA PRO A 131 -17.69 34.06 3.59
C PRO A 131 -19.06 33.41 3.80
N LYS A 132 -19.09 32.08 3.99
CA LYS A 132 -20.31 31.31 4.23
C LYS A 132 -20.70 31.25 5.72
N SER A 133 -19.92 31.88 6.61
CA SER A 133 -20.12 31.86 8.05
C SER A 133 -19.60 33.17 8.67
N ASP A 134 -20.44 33.88 9.42
CA ASP A 134 -20.00 35.11 10.12
C ASP A 134 -18.93 34.86 11.21
N HIS A 135 -18.57 33.61 11.47
CA HIS A 135 -17.55 33.24 12.44
C HIS A 135 -16.13 33.49 11.92
N THR A 136 -15.56 34.62 12.33
CA THR A 136 -14.11 34.83 12.29
C THR A 136 -13.47 34.17 13.51
N LYS A 137 -12.63 33.14 13.30
CA LYS A 137 -11.81 32.56 14.38
C LYS A 137 -10.49 33.34 14.49
N ARG A 138 -9.90 33.39 15.68
CA ARG A 138 -8.55 33.92 15.90
C ARG A 138 -7.71 32.96 16.73
N ALA A 139 -6.43 32.84 16.42
CA ALA A 139 -5.46 32.10 17.21
C ALA A 139 -4.25 32.99 17.50
N PHE A 140 -3.66 32.84 18.68
CA PHE A 140 -2.49 33.61 19.10
C PHE A 140 -1.41 32.69 19.67
N LYS A 141 -0.15 32.98 19.34
CA LYS A 141 1.02 32.31 19.89
C LYS A 141 2.13 33.31 20.12
N SER A 142 2.73 33.23 21.30
CA SER A 142 3.97 33.93 21.62
C SER A 142 5.07 32.89 21.83
N SER A 143 6.22 33.06 21.20
CA SER A 143 7.35 32.14 21.33
C SER A 143 8.69 32.84 21.17
N ASN A 144 9.63 32.51 22.04
CA ASN A 144 11.04 32.86 21.88
C ASN A 144 11.68 31.93 20.86
N VAL A 145 12.21 32.49 19.77
CA VAL A 145 12.78 31.74 18.66
C VAL A 145 14.20 32.19 18.42
N THR A 146 15.07 31.22 18.15
CA THR A 146 16.44 31.49 17.69
C THR A 146 16.53 31.16 16.21
N PHE A 147 16.79 32.19 15.42
CA PHE A 147 17.13 32.05 14.01
C PHE A 147 18.64 31.97 13.87
N SER A 148 19.14 31.04 13.08
CA SER A 148 20.56 30.86 12.83
C SER A 148 20.83 30.53 11.37
N THR A 149 21.85 31.14 10.79
CA THR A 149 22.40 30.78 9.48
C THR A 149 23.56 29.80 9.65
N LEU A 150 23.62 28.78 8.80
CA LEU A 150 24.82 27.96 8.66
C LEU A 150 25.88 28.71 7.83
N PRO A 151 27.18 28.37 7.97
CA PRO A 151 28.19 28.81 7.02
C PRO A 151 27.72 28.48 5.59
N GLU A 152 27.90 29.41 4.65
CA GLU A 152 27.51 29.23 3.24
C GLU A 152 25.99 29.22 2.95
N GLN A 153 25.13 29.62 3.90
CA GLN A 153 23.69 29.80 3.67
C GLN A 153 23.25 31.25 3.84
N TYR A 154 22.43 31.73 2.92
CA TYR A 154 21.79 33.05 3.01
C TYR A 154 20.54 33.05 3.88
N ASN A 155 19.85 31.91 3.99
CA ASN A 155 18.60 31.80 4.74
C ASN A 155 18.86 31.17 6.11
N THR A 156 18.15 31.62 7.12
CA THR A 156 18.14 30.95 8.43
C THR A 156 17.39 29.62 8.36
N ASN A 157 17.49 28.84 9.44
CA ASN A 157 16.49 27.82 9.72
C ASN A 157 15.07 28.40 9.67
N TRP A 158 14.14 27.64 9.08
CA TRP A 158 12.73 27.99 9.04
C TRP A 158 12.06 27.70 10.37
N HIS A 159 11.33 28.66 10.91
CA HIS A 159 10.44 28.46 12.04
C HIS A 159 9.01 28.30 11.54
N LEU A 160 8.42 27.12 11.76
CA LEU A 160 6.99 26.92 11.54
C LEU A 160 6.23 27.87 12.49
N ILE A 161 5.17 28.52 12.04
CA ILE A 161 4.32 29.37 12.91
C ILE A 161 2.88 28.89 12.94
N TYR A 162 2.44 28.22 11.87
CA TYR A 162 1.08 27.74 11.72
C TYR A 162 1.04 26.49 10.85
N PHE A 163 0.25 25.49 11.25
CA PHE A 163 -0.04 24.32 10.44
C PHE A 163 -1.46 23.82 10.72
N GLU A 164 -2.23 23.62 9.66
CA GLU A 164 -3.62 23.21 9.74
C GLU A 164 -3.91 22.17 8.67
N ARG A 165 -4.51 21.03 9.06
CA ARG A 165 -5.03 20.01 8.14
C ARG A 165 -6.53 20.18 7.87
N ILE A 166 -7.26 20.92 8.72
CA ILE A 166 -8.70 21.13 8.55
C ILE A 166 -8.94 22.52 7.96
N VAL A 167 -9.07 22.57 6.64
CA VAL A 167 -9.24 23.83 5.92
C VAL A 167 -10.72 24.11 5.67
N ASP A 168 -11.38 24.73 6.65
CA ASP A 168 -12.80 25.11 6.64
C ASP A 168 -13.03 26.62 6.34
N PHE A 169 -12.03 27.32 5.83
CA PHE A 169 -12.01 28.77 5.58
C PHE A 169 -11.54 29.09 4.16
N THR A 170 -11.83 30.31 3.69
CA THR A 170 -11.40 30.76 2.34
C THR A 170 -10.28 31.78 2.36
N GLN A 171 -10.03 32.38 3.53
CA GLN A 171 -8.95 33.34 3.73
C GLN A 171 -8.33 33.12 5.09
N VAL A 172 -6.99 33.23 5.14
CA VAL A 172 -6.23 33.29 6.38
C VAL A 172 -5.23 34.43 6.31
N THR A 173 -5.16 35.21 7.38
CA THR A 173 -4.20 36.30 7.52
C THR A 173 -3.39 36.12 8.79
N ALA A 174 -2.07 36.14 8.64
CA ALA A 174 -1.09 36.15 9.72
C ALA A 174 -0.60 37.58 9.95
N GLU A 175 -0.62 38.01 11.20
CA GLU A 175 0.09 39.19 11.69
C GLU A 175 1.19 38.70 12.63
N ILE A 176 2.43 39.06 12.33
CA ILE A 176 3.63 38.60 13.01
C ILE A 176 4.34 39.82 13.57
N VAL A 177 4.32 39.94 14.89
CA VAL A 177 5.06 40.97 15.62
C VAL A 177 6.34 40.36 16.14
N VAL A 178 7.47 40.91 15.72
CA VAL A 178 8.81 40.49 16.13
C VAL A 178 9.36 41.52 17.10
N SER A 179 9.81 41.08 18.27
CA SER A 179 10.48 41.93 19.25
C SER A 179 11.86 41.35 19.57
N GLY A 180 12.91 42.18 19.51
CA GLY A 180 14.28 41.76 19.78
C GLY A 180 15.25 42.24 18.71
N SER A 181 16.52 41.87 18.86
CA SER A 181 17.57 42.29 17.92
C SER A 181 17.53 41.44 16.65
N GLU A 182 17.10 42.05 15.55
CA GLU A 182 17.20 41.49 14.18
C GLU A 182 18.55 41.84 13.53
N LEU A 183 19.52 42.35 14.29
CA LEU A 183 20.82 42.80 13.79
C LEU A 183 21.54 41.72 12.97
N GLY A 184 21.94 42.10 11.76
CA GLY A 184 22.69 41.24 10.85
C GLY A 184 21.84 40.52 9.79
N PHE A 185 20.52 40.64 9.85
CA PHE A 185 19.59 40.20 8.80
C PHE A 185 19.07 41.41 8.02
N ASN A 186 18.83 41.24 6.72
CA ASN A 186 18.30 42.31 5.86
C ASN A 186 16.85 42.09 5.46
N THR A 187 16.40 40.83 5.44
CA THR A 187 15.09 40.46 4.93
C THR A 187 14.42 39.50 5.89
N PHE A 188 13.21 39.82 6.32
CA PHE A 188 12.30 38.87 6.92
C PHE A 188 11.49 38.19 5.81
N VAL A 189 11.42 36.86 5.82
CA VAL A 189 10.71 36.08 4.80
C VAL A 189 9.61 35.29 5.47
N CYS A 190 8.39 35.45 4.97
CA CYS A 190 7.24 34.64 5.35
C CYS A 190 6.83 33.77 4.15
N GLU A 191 6.75 32.46 4.37
CA GLU A 191 6.32 31.50 3.37
C GLU A 191 5.04 30.81 3.80
N ALA A 192 4.06 30.80 2.92
CA ALA A 192 2.89 29.95 3.00
C ALA A 192 3.00 28.81 2.00
N ILE A 193 2.84 27.60 2.50
CA ILE A 193 2.83 26.37 1.71
C ILE A 193 1.42 25.81 1.79
N ILE A 194 0.75 25.78 0.65
CA ILE A 194 -0.65 25.37 0.51
C ILE A 194 -0.67 24.08 -0.30
N CYS A 195 -1.44 23.08 0.12
CA CYS A 195 -1.65 21.90 -0.72
C CYS A 195 -2.31 22.29 -2.05
N SER A 196 -1.79 21.79 -3.15
CA SER A 196 -2.29 22.08 -4.49
C SER A 196 -3.68 21.47 -4.72
N TYR A 197 -4.56 22.27 -5.30
CA TYR A 197 -5.89 21.84 -5.70
C TYR A 197 -5.83 20.69 -6.73
N SER A 198 -4.97 20.82 -7.74
CA SER A 198 -4.83 19.83 -8.81
C SER A 198 -4.31 18.49 -8.30
N ASP A 199 -3.36 18.52 -7.36
CA ASP A 199 -2.86 17.30 -6.71
C ASP A 199 -3.97 16.61 -5.91
N SER A 200 -4.74 17.37 -5.13
CA SER A 200 -5.84 16.82 -4.33
C SER A 200 -6.91 16.16 -5.21
N LEU A 201 -7.25 16.76 -6.36
CA LEU A 201 -8.16 16.15 -7.33
C LEU A 201 -7.62 14.82 -7.88
N VAL A 202 -6.34 14.77 -8.26
CA VAL A 202 -5.70 13.55 -8.75
C VAL A 202 -5.74 12.46 -7.67
N GLN A 203 -5.44 12.81 -6.42
CA GLN A 203 -5.50 11.86 -5.30
C GLN A 203 -6.92 11.31 -5.07
N ILE A 204 -7.95 12.18 -5.10
CA ILE A 204 -9.35 11.75 -4.97
C ILE A 204 -9.73 10.76 -6.06
N TRP A 205 -9.46 11.10 -7.32
CA TRP A 205 -9.79 10.25 -8.46
C TRP A 205 -9.15 8.88 -8.36
N ILE A 206 -7.85 8.84 -8.05
CA ILE A 206 -7.09 7.60 -7.89
C ILE A 206 -7.69 6.74 -6.76
N ARG A 207 -7.94 7.34 -5.60
CA ARG A 207 -8.52 6.64 -4.44
C ARG A 207 -9.86 6.00 -4.78
N ILE A 208 -10.76 6.75 -5.43
CA ILE A 208 -12.08 6.26 -5.83
C ILE A 208 -11.97 5.07 -6.80
N VAL A 209 -11.18 5.24 -7.86
CA VAL A 209 -11.05 4.20 -8.90
C VAL A 209 -10.50 2.92 -8.30
N TYR A 210 -9.41 3.00 -7.52
CA TYR A 210 -8.84 1.81 -6.88
C TYR A 210 -9.77 1.19 -5.84
N SER A 211 -10.48 1.99 -5.02
CA SER A 211 -11.45 1.45 -4.06
C SER A 211 -12.57 0.68 -4.76
N ILE A 212 -13.10 1.18 -5.89
CA ILE A 212 -14.14 0.48 -6.66
C ILE A 212 -13.58 -0.83 -7.23
N VAL A 213 -12.41 -0.78 -7.88
CA VAL A 213 -11.80 -1.98 -8.48
C VAL A 213 -11.48 -3.03 -7.41
N LEU A 214 -10.86 -2.63 -6.30
CA LEU A 214 -10.57 -3.54 -5.18
C LEU A 214 -11.84 -4.12 -4.57
N PHE A 215 -12.93 -3.34 -4.45
CA PHE A 215 -14.18 -3.84 -3.91
C PHE A 215 -14.80 -4.91 -4.82
N VAL A 216 -14.77 -4.70 -6.14
CA VAL A 216 -15.19 -5.71 -7.12
C VAL A 216 -14.33 -6.97 -6.98
N VAL A 217 -13.01 -6.82 -6.94
CA VAL A 217 -12.06 -7.94 -6.80
C VAL A 217 -12.27 -8.70 -5.49
N LEU A 218 -12.46 -7.99 -4.37
CA LEU A 218 -12.76 -8.58 -3.06
C LEU A 218 -14.05 -9.39 -3.09
N ARG A 219 -15.10 -8.84 -3.71
CA ARG A 219 -16.38 -9.53 -3.84
C ARG A 219 -16.24 -10.81 -4.68
N THR A 220 -15.57 -10.74 -5.83
CA THR A 220 -15.36 -11.91 -6.69
C THR A 220 -14.49 -12.96 -6.03
N PHE A 221 -13.42 -12.54 -5.35
CA PHE A 221 -12.52 -13.42 -4.63
C PHE A 221 -13.24 -14.15 -3.49
N ASN A 222 -13.97 -13.41 -2.64
CA ASN A 222 -14.75 -14.00 -1.55
C ASN A 222 -15.89 -14.90 -2.03
N ALA A 223 -16.53 -14.58 -3.16
CA ALA A 223 -17.54 -15.46 -3.75
C ALA A 223 -16.92 -16.80 -4.15
N LYS A 224 -15.74 -16.80 -4.76
CA LYS A 224 -15.04 -18.03 -5.14
C LYS A 224 -14.51 -18.81 -3.93
N LEU A 225 -14.02 -18.13 -2.88
CA LEU A 225 -13.60 -18.80 -1.63
C LEU A 225 -14.73 -19.53 -0.91
N LYS A 226 -16.00 -19.17 -1.13
CA LYS A 226 -17.14 -19.93 -0.57
C LYS A 226 -17.39 -21.27 -1.27
N THR A 227 -16.81 -21.46 -2.45
CA THR A 227 -17.03 -22.64 -3.30
C THR A 227 -15.90 -23.65 -3.24
N VAL A 228 -14.80 -23.33 -2.55
CA VAL A 228 -13.58 -24.14 -2.51
C VAL A 228 -13.05 -24.17 -1.07
N ASP A 229 -12.35 -25.22 -0.69
CA ASP A 229 -11.64 -25.27 0.59
C ASP A 229 -10.60 -24.16 0.70
N VAL A 230 -10.59 -23.47 1.84
CA VAL A 230 -9.84 -22.22 2.03
C VAL A 230 -8.53 -22.48 2.79
N ARG A 231 -7.40 -22.12 2.19
CA ARG A 231 -6.12 -22.01 2.88
C ARG A 231 -6.00 -20.69 3.63
N HIS A 232 -5.22 -20.69 4.72
CA HIS A 232 -4.98 -19.51 5.54
C HIS A 232 -4.45 -18.31 4.73
N GLU A 233 -3.58 -18.55 3.75
CA GLU A 233 -3.01 -17.53 2.85
C GLU A 233 -4.08 -16.80 2.02
N GLN A 234 -5.13 -17.51 1.62
CA GLN A 234 -6.26 -16.95 0.88
C GLN A 234 -7.12 -16.06 1.77
N SER A 235 -7.38 -16.50 3.02
CA SER A 235 -8.08 -15.67 4.02
C SER A 235 -7.29 -14.39 4.32
N LEU A 236 -5.96 -14.48 4.37
CA LEU A 236 -5.09 -13.32 4.58
C LEU A 236 -5.10 -12.36 3.40
N SER A 237 -5.15 -12.85 2.15
CA SER A 237 -5.32 -12.00 0.97
C SER A 237 -6.67 -11.30 0.95
N SER A 238 -7.74 -11.95 1.40
CA SER A 238 -9.05 -11.29 1.56
C SER A 238 -8.97 -10.13 2.55
N GLY A 239 -8.32 -10.33 3.70
CA GLY A 239 -8.09 -9.23 4.66
C GLY A 239 -7.15 -8.15 4.12
N LEU A 240 -6.18 -8.50 3.26
CA LEU A 240 -5.30 -7.52 2.61
C LEU A 240 -6.09 -6.64 1.64
N LEU A 241 -6.95 -7.23 0.81
CA LEU A 241 -7.86 -6.49 -0.06
C LEU A 241 -8.76 -5.56 0.74
N PHE A 242 -9.41 -6.07 1.79
CA PHE A 242 -10.28 -5.29 2.67
C PHE A 242 -9.53 -4.08 3.26
N THR A 243 -8.38 -4.30 3.89
CA THR A 243 -7.58 -3.21 4.48
C THR A 243 -7.03 -2.23 3.45
N THR A 244 -6.72 -2.68 2.23
CA THR A 244 -6.27 -1.79 1.14
C THR A 244 -7.40 -0.88 0.64
N ILE A 245 -8.66 -1.35 0.63
CA ILE A 245 -9.82 -0.49 0.33
C ILE A 245 -9.91 0.67 1.34
N PHE A 246 -9.69 0.39 2.64
CA PHE A 246 -9.66 1.42 3.67
C PHE A 246 -8.43 2.31 3.61
N LEU A 247 -7.26 1.79 3.19
CA LEU A 247 -6.09 2.63 2.94
C LEU A 247 -6.38 3.69 1.87
N ASN A 248 -7.05 3.29 0.77
CA ASN A 248 -7.49 4.22 -0.26
C ASN A 248 -8.48 5.26 0.27
N ASP A 249 -9.22 4.93 1.34
CA ASP A 249 -10.20 5.76 2.04
C ASP A 249 -11.08 6.64 1.11
N PRO A 250 -12.16 6.10 0.53
CA PRO A 250 -13.09 6.91 -0.24
C PRO A 250 -13.82 7.95 0.64
N ALA A 251 -13.81 7.81 1.98
CA ALA A 251 -14.45 8.76 2.88
C ALA A 251 -13.73 10.11 2.92
N VAL A 252 -12.49 10.19 2.42
CA VAL A 252 -11.78 11.47 2.22
C VAL A 252 -12.60 12.47 1.40
N ILE A 253 -13.49 12.02 0.50
CA ILE A 253 -14.41 12.91 -0.24
C ILE A 253 -15.29 13.72 0.72
N ALA A 254 -15.75 13.10 1.80
CA ALA A 254 -16.55 13.80 2.81
C ALA A 254 -15.75 14.93 3.45
N ASN A 255 -14.44 14.76 3.64
CA ASN A 255 -13.56 15.81 4.15
C ASN A 255 -13.47 17.01 3.19
N TYR A 256 -13.52 16.77 1.88
CA TYR A 256 -13.51 17.85 0.89
C TYR A 256 -14.84 18.59 0.76
N ILE A 257 -15.97 17.92 1.04
CA ILE A 257 -17.29 18.55 1.07
C ILE A 257 -17.49 19.32 2.37
N ARG A 258 -17.15 18.67 3.49
CA ARG A 258 -17.27 19.21 4.84
C ARG A 258 -16.06 18.76 5.66
N PRO A 259 -15.01 19.59 5.74
CA PRO A 259 -13.85 19.30 6.55
C PRO A 259 -14.27 19.02 7.99
N THR A 260 -13.97 17.82 8.45
CA THR A 260 -14.23 17.44 9.83
C THR A 260 -13.07 16.64 10.37
N LEU A 261 -12.79 16.90 11.64
CA LEU A 261 -11.75 16.20 12.36
C LEU A 261 -11.95 14.68 12.36
N GLY A 262 -13.20 14.24 12.48
CA GLY A 262 -13.54 12.82 12.53
C GLY A 262 -13.04 12.07 11.31
N VAL A 263 -13.09 12.68 10.12
CA VAL A 263 -12.59 12.05 8.89
C VAL A 263 -11.06 12.00 8.87
N THR A 264 -10.37 13.05 9.29
CA THR A 264 -8.89 13.03 9.39
C THR A 264 -8.40 11.96 10.38
N VAL A 265 -9.01 11.89 11.57
CA VAL A 265 -8.66 10.87 12.57
C VAL A 265 -8.99 9.47 12.05
N PHE A 266 -10.09 9.31 11.32
CA PHE A 266 -10.44 8.04 10.69
C PHE A 266 -9.42 7.61 9.62
N ASP A 267 -8.96 8.49 8.72
CA ASP A 267 -7.89 8.18 7.75
C ASP A 267 -6.60 7.75 8.48
N SER A 268 -6.23 8.45 9.55
CA SER A 268 -5.08 8.10 10.40
C SER A 268 -5.21 6.71 11.03
N ILE A 269 -6.39 6.36 11.55
CA ILE A 269 -6.70 5.03 12.11
C ILE A 269 -6.61 3.96 11.03
N MET A 270 -7.26 4.17 9.87
CA MET A 270 -7.31 3.19 8.80
C MET A 270 -5.93 2.93 8.20
N ARG A 271 -5.12 3.97 8.02
CA ARG A 271 -3.73 3.84 7.58
C ARG A 271 -2.89 3.04 8.58
N SER A 272 -3.08 3.27 9.88
CA SER A 272 -2.36 2.53 10.94
C SER A 272 -2.80 1.08 11.04
N PHE A 273 -4.09 0.80 10.80
CA PHE A 273 -4.60 -0.56 10.73
C PHE A 273 -4.02 -1.30 9.52
N TYR A 274 -3.97 -0.63 8.35
CA TYR A 274 -3.33 -1.18 7.16
C TYR A 274 -1.84 -1.48 7.38
N THR A 275 -1.06 -0.58 7.98
CA THR A 275 0.38 -0.84 8.22
C THR A 275 0.60 -2.03 9.16
N GLY A 276 -0.18 -2.12 10.25
CA GLY A 276 -0.16 -3.27 11.13
C GLY A 276 -0.53 -4.57 10.40
N TYR A 277 -1.62 -4.55 9.63
CA TYR A 277 -2.07 -5.72 8.86
C TYR A 277 -1.07 -6.13 7.78
N LEU A 278 -0.44 -5.19 7.08
CA LEU A 278 0.58 -5.46 6.07
C LEU A 278 1.81 -6.15 6.70
N ALA A 279 2.23 -5.70 7.88
CA ALA A 279 3.30 -6.38 8.63
C ALA A 279 2.89 -7.80 9.02
N LEU A 280 1.67 -7.99 9.55
CA LEU A 280 1.13 -9.32 9.87
C LEU A 280 1.15 -10.24 8.65
N PHE A 281 0.61 -9.76 7.53
CA PHE A 281 0.50 -10.49 6.28
C PHE A 281 1.86 -11.02 5.83
N VAL A 282 2.87 -10.15 5.77
CA VAL A 282 4.23 -10.52 5.36
C VAL A 282 4.83 -11.58 6.29
N PHE A 283 4.74 -11.38 7.61
CA PHE A 283 5.32 -12.31 8.58
C PHE A 283 4.64 -13.68 8.58
N VAL A 284 3.32 -13.72 8.36
CA VAL A 284 2.58 -14.98 8.30
C VAL A 284 2.87 -15.70 6.99
N VAL A 285 2.80 -15.01 5.84
CA VAL A 285 3.01 -15.62 4.51
C VAL A 285 4.44 -16.16 4.38
N LEU A 286 5.47 -15.41 4.81
CA LEU A 286 6.84 -15.92 4.82
C LEU A 286 7.03 -17.06 5.82
N GLY A 287 6.54 -16.91 7.04
CA GLY A 287 6.77 -17.87 8.11
C GLY A 287 6.08 -19.21 7.89
N HIS A 288 4.93 -19.19 7.23
CA HIS A 288 4.12 -20.36 6.87
C HIS A 288 4.65 -21.10 5.64
N CYS A 289 5.43 -20.43 4.79
CA CYS A 289 5.99 -21.06 3.60
C CYS A 289 6.87 -22.27 3.97
N GLY A 290 6.51 -23.46 3.46
CA GLY A 290 7.17 -24.73 3.76
C GLY A 290 6.66 -25.45 5.02
N ILE A 291 5.66 -24.92 5.72
CA ILE A 291 4.98 -25.63 6.82
C ILE A 291 3.73 -26.32 6.25
N LYS A 292 3.69 -27.65 6.30
CA LYS A 292 2.54 -28.46 5.86
C LYS A 292 1.47 -28.63 6.95
N GLU A 293 1.82 -28.34 8.20
CA GLU A 293 0.91 -28.44 9.36
C GLU A 293 0.03 -27.19 9.54
N LYS A 294 -1.13 -27.36 10.19
CA LYS A 294 -2.02 -26.24 10.57
C LYS A 294 -1.27 -25.20 11.40
N MET A 295 -1.53 -23.92 11.15
CA MET A 295 -0.93 -22.83 11.93
C MET A 295 -1.23 -22.99 13.42
N MET A 296 -0.20 -23.18 14.24
CA MET A 296 -0.35 -23.20 15.69
C MET A 296 -0.71 -21.81 16.23
N GLY A 297 -1.51 -21.74 17.29
CA GLY A 297 -1.96 -20.48 17.90
C GLY A 297 -0.79 -19.56 18.30
N ASP A 298 0.30 -20.13 18.82
CA ASP A 298 1.50 -19.37 19.23
C ASP A 298 2.23 -18.75 18.02
N PHE A 299 2.21 -19.42 16.86
CA PHE A 299 2.81 -18.90 15.64
C PHE A 299 2.12 -17.61 15.19
N ILE A 300 0.78 -17.59 15.21
CA ILE A 300 -0.03 -16.43 14.84
C ILE A 300 0.08 -15.34 15.91
N THR A 301 0.01 -15.69 17.19
CA THR A 301 0.01 -14.74 18.32
C THR A 301 1.28 -13.89 18.34
N ASN A 302 2.45 -14.50 18.10
CA ASN A 302 3.73 -13.78 18.05
C ASN A 302 3.82 -12.79 16.87
N ARG A 303 3.15 -13.08 15.75
CA ARG A 303 3.16 -12.20 14.57
C ARG A 303 2.12 -11.11 14.69
N LEU A 304 1.00 -11.42 15.34
CA LEU A 304 -0.02 -10.47 15.71
C LEU A 304 0.50 -9.44 16.71
N SER A 305 1.37 -9.82 17.67
CA SER A 305 1.96 -8.86 18.60
C SER A 305 2.91 -7.87 17.90
N ILE A 306 3.73 -8.35 16.96
CA ILE A 306 4.58 -7.47 16.13
C ILE A 306 3.71 -6.51 15.32
N ALA A 307 2.68 -7.03 14.64
CA ALA A 307 1.73 -6.24 13.86
C ALA A 307 0.99 -5.18 14.72
N ALA A 308 0.58 -5.56 15.92
CA ALA A 308 -0.05 -4.67 16.87
C ALA A 308 0.91 -3.55 17.31
N VAL A 309 2.18 -3.85 17.59
CA VAL A 309 3.19 -2.84 17.93
C VAL A 309 3.42 -1.87 16.75
N VAL A 310 3.54 -2.37 15.52
CA VAL A 310 3.69 -1.54 14.31
C VAL A 310 2.48 -0.61 14.16
N GLY A 311 1.27 -1.15 14.25
CA GLY A 311 0.03 -0.37 14.15
C GLY A 311 -0.11 0.65 15.29
N LEU A 312 0.21 0.27 16.53
CA LEU A 312 0.10 1.12 17.72
C LEU A 312 1.08 2.30 17.69
N VAL A 313 2.31 2.10 17.21
CA VAL A 313 3.25 3.22 17.08
C VAL A 313 2.81 4.17 15.98
N THR A 314 2.35 3.64 14.83
CA THR A 314 1.85 4.45 13.71
C THR A 314 0.64 5.31 14.15
N ILE A 315 -0.35 4.70 14.80
CA ILE A 315 -1.54 5.43 15.27
C ILE A 315 -1.19 6.42 16.36
N THR A 316 -0.30 6.09 17.30
CA THR A 316 0.10 7.01 18.37
C THR A 316 0.72 8.27 17.80
N ARG A 317 1.58 8.15 16.78
CA ARG A 317 2.21 9.30 16.14
C ARG A 317 1.20 10.15 15.38
N GLU A 318 0.40 9.57 14.49
CA GLU A 318 -0.58 10.35 13.71
C GLU A 318 -1.65 10.96 14.62
N PHE A 319 -2.14 10.22 15.61
CA PHE A 319 -3.12 10.72 16.57
C PHE A 319 -2.57 11.89 17.42
N LEU A 320 -1.31 11.83 17.87
CA LEU A 320 -0.70 12.96 18.57
C LEU A 320 -0.54 14.19 17.67
N LEU A 321 -0.21 13.99 16.39
CA LEU A 321 -0.13 15.09 15.42
C LEU A 321 -1.50 15.71 15.12
N ASP A 322 -2.55 14.89 15.07
CA ASP A 322 -3.93 15.34 14.87
C ASP A 322 -4.45 16.06 16.15
N LEU A 323 -4.19 15.51 17.35
CA LEU A 323 -4.50 16.16 18.65
C LEU A 323 -3.82 17.51 18.82
N ALA A 324 -2.56 17.63 18.41
CA ALA A 324 -1.84 18.90 18.45
C ALA A 324 -2.61 19.99 17.71
N GLN A 325 -3.09 19.66 16.51
CA GLN A 325 -3.81 20.58 15.63
C GLN A 325 -5.20 20.91 16.16
N ILE A 326 -5.91 19.92 16.70
CA ILE A 326 -7.22 20.14 17.35
C ILE A 326 -7.10 21.17 18.47
N TYR A 327 -6.08 21.01 19.32
CA TYR A 327 -5.93 21.86 20.49
C TYR A 327 -5.44 23.25 20.10
N ASN A 328 -4.43 23.32 19.23
CA ASN A 328 -3.90 24.59 18.74
C ASN A 328 -3.11 24.36 17.43
N PRO A 329 -3.54 24.91 16.28
CA PRO A 329 -2.84 24.75 15.00
C PRO A 329 -1.47 25.44 14.95
N MET A 330 -1.10 26.19 15.99
CA MET A 330 0.23 26.76 16.18
C MET A 330 1.11 25.93 17.14
N MET A 331 0.54 24.92 17.82
CA MET A 331 1.30 24.01 18.68
C MET A 331 2.19 23.12 17.82
N GLN A 332 3.45 23.00 18.25
CA GLN A 332 4.42 22.15 17.58
C GLN A 332 4.91 21.11 18.55
N ILE A 333 4.74 19.85 18.17
CA ILE A 333 5.27 18.72 18.92
C ILE A 333 6.56 18.24 18.25
N VAL A 334 7.51 19.15 18.01
CA VAL A 334 8.75 18.86 17.26
C VAL A 334 9.54 17.74 17.92
N ASN A 335 9.74 17.84 19.23
CA ASN A 335 10.55 16.87 19.97
C ASN A 335 9.86 15.49 20.02
N ALA A 336 8.55 15.42 20.30
CA ALA A 336 7.88 14.12 20.36
C ALA A 336 7.74 13.48 18.97
N ASP A 337 7.45 14.24 17.90
CA ASP A 337 7.46 13.70 16.53
C ASP A 337 8.85 13.18 16.15
N TYR A 338 9.93 13.86 16.56
CA TYR A 338 11.29 13.38 16.37
C TYR A 338 11.55 12.03 17.07
N TYR A 339 11.20 11.90 18.35
CA TYR A 339 11.37 10.63 19.07
C TYR A 339 10.48 9.51 18.52
N LEU A 340 9.24 9.82 18.15
CA LEU A 340 8.33 8.84 17.56
C LEU A 340 8.86 8.34 16.21
N LYS A 341 9.41 9.22 15.36
CA LYS A 341 10.09 8.82 14.12
C LYS A 341 11.26 7.88 14.38
N ILE A 342 12.07 8.14 15.40
CA ILE A 342 13.17 7.21 15.78
C ILE A 342 12.61 5.83 16.13
N VAL A 343 11.52 5.77 16.90
CA VAL A 343 10.87 4.49 17.24
C VAL A 343 10.35 3.78 15.99
N GLU A 344 9.74 4.52 15.05
CA GLU A 344 9.31 3.96 13.76
C GLU A 344 10.48 3.39 12.95
N TYR A 345 11.63 4.08 12.90
CA TYR A 345 12.84 3.57 12.25
C TYR A 345 13.35 2.28 12.90
N ILE A 346 13.37 2.22 14.23
CA ILE A 346 13.80 1.03 14.97
C ILE A 346 12.88 -0.16 14.66
N ILE A 347 11.56 0.08 14.66
CA ILE A 347 10.56 -0.95 14.35
C ILE A 347 10.71 -1.44 12.91
N LEU A 348 10.89 -0.52 11.96
CA LEU A 348 11.08 -0.87 10.55
C LEU A 348 12.36 -1.68 10.33
N ALA A 349 13.47 -1.29 10.98
CA ALA A 349 14.72 -2.05 10.96
C ALA A 349 14.52 -3.45 11.55
N GLY A 350 13.80 -3.56 12.67
CA GLY A 350 13.39 -4.83 13.27
C GLY A 350 12.56 -5.68 12.31
N CYS A 351 11.62 -5.07 11.58
CA CYS A 351 10.81 -5.77 10.58
C CYS A 351 11.65 -6.30 9.42
N ALA A 352 12.59 -5.50 8.91
CA ALA A 352 13.49 -5.92 7.84
C ALA A 352 14.38 -7.10 8.27
N VAL A 353 14.97 -7.04 9.47
CA VAL A 353 15.74 -8.15 10.05
C VAL A 353 14.85 -9.39 10.23
N GLY A 354 13.63 -9.22 10.73
CA GLY A 354 12.66 -10.29 10.89
C GLY A 354 12.32 -10.98 9.56
N ILE A 355 12.10 -10.21 8.50
CA ILE A 355 11.84 -10.72 7.14
C ILE A 355 13.03 -11.54 6.63
N VAL A 356 14.27 -11.07 6.85
CA VAL A 356 15.47 -11.82 6.46
C VAL A 356 15.55 -13.15 7.23
N ILE A 357 15.30 -13.12 8.55
CA ILE A 357 15.31 -14.34 9.38
C ILE A 357 14.25 -15.34 8.91
N GLU A 358 13.02 -14.90 8.68
CA GLU A 358 11.94 -15.77 8.21
C GLU A 358 12.22 -16.31 6.81
N THR A 359 12.80 -15.49 5.91
CA THR A 359 13.21 -15.94 4.57
C THR A 359 14.25 -17.06 4.65
N VAL A 360 15.29 -16.90 5.48
CA VAL A 360 16.34 -17.93 5.67
C VAL A 360 15.77 -19.20 6.33
N ARG A 361 14.83 -19.05 7.27
CA ARG A 361 14.15 -20.20 7.89
C ARG A 361 13.28 -20.94 6.89
N SER A 362 12.53 -20.24 6.07
CA SER A 362 11.65 -20.84 5.06
C SER A 362 12.46 -21.48 3.94
N SER A 363 13.55 -20.86 3.48
CA SER A 363 14.42 -21.44 2.44
C SER A 363 15.04 -22.78 2.84
N ARG A 364 15.21 -23.04 4.14
CA ARG A 364 15.72 -24.33 4.65
C ARG A 364 14.67 -25.42 4.75
N ARG A 365 13.38 -25.06 4.75
CA ARG A 365 12.25 -25.99 4.96
C ARG A 365 11.57 -26.39 3.65
N ILE A 366 11.82 -25.64 2.59
CA ILE A 366 11.06 -25.66 1.34
C ILE A 366 11.60 -26.69 0.35
N ASP A 367 10.70 -27.52 -0.18
CA ASP A 367 10.97 -28.46 -1.26
C ASP A 367 11.18 -27.73 -2.59
N GLU A 368 11.80 -28.37 -3.58
CA GLU A 368 12.14 -27.71 -4.86
C GLU A 368 10.94 -27.12 -5.59
N ILE A 369 9.79 -27.77 -5.50
CA ILE A 369 8.53 -27.39 -6.14
C ILE A 369 7.95 -26.10 -5.52
N GLU A 370 8.27 -25.82 -4.26
CA GLU A 370 7.78 -24.64 -3.54
C GLU A 370 8.75 -23.44 -3.59
N LYS A 371 9.92 -23.58 -4.23
CA LYS A 371 10.91 -22.50 -4.35
C LYS A 371 10.35 -21.26 -5.07
N PHE A 372 9.50 -21.46 -6.08
CA PHE A 372 8.86 -20.35 -6.80
C PHE A 372 7.99 -19.50 -5.87
N ARG A 373 7.20 -20.14 -5.00
CA ARG A 373 6.38 -19.47 -3.98
C ARG A 373 7.21 -18.60 -3.04
N LEU A 374 8.34 -19.14 -2.56
CA LEU A 374 9.24 -18.37 -1.71
C LEU A 374 9.75 -17.12 -2.43
N VAL A 375 10.16 -17.23 -3.69
CA VAL A 375 10.67 -16.09 -4.47
C VAL A 375 9.59 -15.00 -4.60
N ILE A 376 8.36 -15.37 -4.94
CA ILE A 376 7.24 -14.43 -5.01
C ILE A 376 6.99 -13.77 -3.65
N TYR A 377 6.98 -14.53 -2.55
CA TYR A 377 6.79 -13.97 -1.21
C TYR A 377 7.93 -13.04 -0.78
N VAL A 378 9.18 -13.33 -1.15
CA VAL A 378 10.32 -12.44 -0.89
C VAL A 378 10.20 -11.12 -1.67
N ILE A 379 9.78 -11.17 -2.93
CA ILE A 379 9.53 -9.98 -3.74
C ILE A 379 8.38 -9.16 -3.15
N ALA A 380 7.26 -9.82 -2.82
CA ALA A 380 6.11 -9.20 -2.18
C ALA A 380 6.45 -8.56 -0.83
N SER A 381 7.29 -9.21 -0.02
CA SER A 381 7.76 -8.71 1.28
C SER A 381 8.69 -7.52 1.13
N SER A 382 9.54 -7.53 0.10
CA SER A 382 10.41 -6.39 -0.23
C SER A 382 9.58 -5.17 -0.65
N LEU A 383 8.53 -5.40 -1.47
CA LEU A 383 7.58 -4.35 -1.85
C LEU A 383 6.76 -3.85 -0.65
N ALA A 384 6.35 -4.75 0.25
CA ALA A 384 5.66 -4.39 1.48
C ALA A 384 6.53 -3.53 2.41
N LEU A 385 7.83 -3.84 2.54
CA LEU A 385 8.78 -2.97 3.27
C LEU A 385 8.89 -1.59 2.64
N PHE A 386 8.94 -1.50 1.31
CA PHE A 386 8.92 -0.21 0.61
C PHE A 386 7.66 0.59 0.91
N ILE A 387 6.48 -0.07 0.89
CA ILE A 387 5.21 0.55 1.25
C ILE A 387 5.23 1.02 2.71
N LEU A 388 5.64 0.17 3.66
CA LEU A 388 5.75 0.53 5.09
C LEU A 388 6.65 1.75 5.29
N THR A 389 7.83 1.76 4.67
CA THR A 389 8.78 2.89 4.71
C THR A 389 8.14 4.18 4.19
N SER A 390 7.36 4.08 3.11
CA SER A 390 6.69 5.22 2.49
C SER A 390 5.52 5.74 3.31
N VAL A 391 4.67 4.84 3.85
CA VAL A 391 3.50 5.16 4.69
C VAL A 391 3.93 5.79 6.02
N MET A 392 4.97 5.27 6.66
CA MET A 392 5.57 5.87 7.88
C MET A 392 6.21 7.24 7.62
N GLY A 393 6.25 7.67 6.36
CA GLY A 393 6.61 9.01 5.99
C GLY A 393 8.11 9.24 5.83
N LEU A 394 8.91 8.18 5.72
CA LEU A 394 10.38 8.24 5.73
C LEU A 394 10.98 8.62 4.35
N ILE A 395 10.20 8.47 3.27
CA ILE A 395 10.61 8.87 1.91
C ILE A 395 9.99 10.23 1.56
N GLY A 396 10.78 11.31 1.59
CA GLY A 396 10.47 12.63 1.03
C GLY A 396 9.24 13.36 1.59
N GLU A 397 9.27 14.70 1.58
CA GLU A 397 8.08 15.49 1.93
C GLU A 397 7.12 15.55 0.73
N LYS A 398 5.91 15.02 0.95
CA LYS A 398 4.66 15.28 0.19
C LYS A 398 4.88 15.55 -1.29
N THR A 399 5.26 14.54 -2.07
CA THR A 399 5.22 14.60 -3.54
C THR A 399 4.08 13.74 -4.07
N THR A 400 3.49 14.08 -5.21
CA THR A 400 2.46 13.25 -5.84
C THR A 400 3.07 11.90 -6.23
N LEU A 401 4.36 11.90 -6.54
CA LEU A 401 5.19 10.70 -6.63
C LEU A 401 5.13 9.83 -5.37
N LYS A 402 5.34 10.39 -4.16
CA LYS A 402 5.24 9.61 -2.92
C LYS A 402 3.85 8.99 -2.77
N PHE A 403 2.81 9.78 -3.01
CA PHE A 403 1.43 9.29 -2.97
C PHE A 403 1.22 8.13 -3.96
N LEU A 404 1.55 8.33 -5.24
CA LEU A 404 1.37 7.33 -6.30
C LEU A 404 2.25 6.09 -6.11
N ALA A 405 3.50 6.25 -5.68
CA ALA A 405 4.38 5.13 -5.39
C ALA A 405 3.85 4.31 -4.21
N THR A 406 3.36 4.96 -3.15
CA THR A 406 2.83 4.26 -1.96
C THR A 406 1.52 3.56 -2.26
N PHE A 407 0.52 4.30 -2.73
CA PHE A 407 -0.82 3.78 -3.00
C PHE A 407 -0.82 2.84 -4.21
N GLY A 408 -0.11 3.19 -5.28
CA GLY A 408 0.03 2.33 -6.46
C GLY A 408 0.69 0.99 -6.10
N SER A 409 1.76 1.01 -5.30
CA SER A 409 2.41 -0.23 -4.86
C SER A 409 1.53 -1.05 -3.91
N ALA A 410 0.81 -0.40 -2.98
CA ALA A 410 -0.13 -1.08 -2.08
C ALA A 410 -1.25 -1.80 -2.84
N ASN A 411 -1.87 -1.11 -3.80
CA ASN A 411 -2.90 -1.68 -4.66
C ASN A 411 -2.34 -2.80 -5.54
N ALA A 412 -1.16 -2.60 -6.17
CA ALA A 412 -0.51 -3.62 -6.99
C ALA A 412 -0.15 -4.87 -6.19
N LEU A 413 0.36 -4.71 -4.96
CA LEU A 413 0.64 -5.82 -4.05
C LEU A 413 -0.64 -6.58 -3.72
N ALA A 414 -1.72 -5.89 -3.37
CA ALA A 414 -2.99 -6.53 -3.07
C ALA A 414 -3.54 -7.32 -4.26
N PHE A 415 -3.47 -6.78 -5.48
CA PHE A 415 -3.86 -7.51 -6.69
C PHE A 415 -2.95 -8.71 -6.98
N ALA A 416 -1.63 -8.54 -6.86
CA ALA A 416 -0.65 -9.59 -7.09
C ALA A 416 -0.85 -10.78 -6.12
N MET A 417 -1.03 -10.49 -4.83
CA MET A 417 -1.28 -11.51 -3.81
C MET A 417 -2.67 -12.15 -3.95
N THR A 418 -3.66 -11.41 -4.44
CA THR A 418 -4.99 -11.97 -4.75
C THR A 418 -4.93 -12.90 -5.95
N TYR A 419 -4.19 -12.54 -7.00
CA TYR A 419 -3.96 -13.41 -8.15
C TYR A 419 -3.21 -14.68 -7.75
N ALA A 420 -2.13 -14.54 -6.98
CA ALA A 420 -1.32 -15.66 -6.49
C ALA A 420 -2.14 -16.64 -5.64
N HIS A 421 -2.95 -16.11 -4.72
CA HIS A 421 -3.78 -16.91 -3.82
C HIS A 421 -5.18 -17.19 -4.39
N TYR A 422 -5.43 -16.88 -5.67
CA TYR A 422 -6.74 -17.13 -6.26
C TYR A 422 -7.08 -18.61 -6.18
N PRO A 423 -8.25 -18.99 -5.62
CA PRO A 423 -8.64 -20.38 -5.47
C PRO A 423 -8.74 -21.05 -6.84
N PHE A 424 -8.04 -22.16 -6.97
CA PHE A 424 -8.05 -22.99 -8.16
C PHE A 424 -9.08 -24.11 -7.96
N SER A 425 -9.99 -24.32 -8.92
CA SER A 425 -11.00 -25.38 -8.85
C SER A 425 -10.57 -26.62 -9.63
N ILE A 426 -10.77 -27.79 -9.04
CA ILE A 426 -10.39 -29.11 -9.58
C ILE A 426 -11.08 -29.40 -10.92
N ASP A 427 -12.30 -28.90 -11.14
CA ASP A 427 -13.04 -29.03 -12.42
C ASP A 427 -12.28 -28.50 -13.65
N ASN A 428 -11.31 -27.58 -13.46
CA ASN A 428 -10.48 -27.07 -14.55
C ASN A 428 -9.35 -28.05 -14.96
N ILE A 429 -9.02 -29.02 -14.12
CA ILE A 429 -7.98 -30.03 -14.35
C ILE A 429 -8.55 -31.15 -15.21
N GLU A 430 -9.72 -31.71 -14.84
CA GLU A 430 -10.39 -32.75 -15.62
C GLU A 430 -10.66 -32.32 -17.07
N TYR A 431 -11.03 -31.05 -17.30
CA TYR A 431 -11.27 -30.55 -18.65
C TYR A 431 -10.00 -30.38 -19.49
N LYS A 432 -8.85 -30.07 -18.87
CA LYS A 432 -7.57 -29.96 -19.59
C LYS A 432 -6.95 -31.34 -19.84
N ASP A 433 -7.09 -32.27 -18.91
CA ASP A 433 -6.58 -33.63 -19.08
C ASP A 433 -7.43 -34.42 -20.08
N ALA A 434 -8.76 -34.24 -20.08
CA ALA A 434 -9.62 -34.79 -21.14
C ALA A 434 -9.27 -34.23 -22.53
N LYS A 435 -9.07 -32.91 -22.63
CA LYS A 435 -8.67 -32.27 -23.90
C LYS A 435 -7.28 -32.68 -24.37
N ASN A 436 -6.33 -32.89 -23.45
CA ASN A 436 -4.99 -33.36 -23.79
C ASN A 436 -4.98 -34.86 -24.15
N ALA A 437 -5.86 -35.67 -23.56
CA ALA A 437 -6.07 -37.07 -23.94
C ALA A 437 -6.73 -37.20 -25.33
N ASP A 438 -7.67 -36.32 -25.66
CA ASP A 438 -8.27 -36.25 -27.00
C ASP A 438 -7.23 -35.81 -28.06
N ILE A 439 -6.32 -34.90 -27.73
CA ILE A 439 -5.24 -34.47 -28.65
C ILE A 439 -4.16 -35.56 -28.80
N ALA A 440 -3.80 -36.26 -27.72
CA ALA A 440 -2.83 -37.37 -27.78
C ALA A 440 -3.37 -38.58 -28.56
N SER A 441 -4.65 -38.89 -28.42
CA SER A 441 -5.31 -39.96 -29.20
C SER A 441 -5.51 -39.60 -30.68
N LEU A 442 -5.54 -38.30 -31.02
CA LEU A 442 -5.49 -37.82 -32.41
C LEU A 442 -4.07 -37.87 -32.99
N SER A 443 -3.01 -37.62 -32.21
CA SER A 443 -1.62 -37.71 -32.69
C SER A 443 -1.10 -39.14 -32.86
N ASP A 444 -1.66 -40.10 -32.12
CA ASP A 444 -1.29 -41.52 -32.24
C ASP A 444 -1.94 -42.20 -33.45
N ASN A 445 -2.97 -41.59 -34.06
CA ASN A 445 -3.62 -42.09 -35.28
C ASN A 445 -3.00 -41.59 -36.59
N GLU A 446 -2.10 -40.60 -36.56
CA GLU A 446 -1.41 -40.10 -37.77
C GLU A 446 -0.06 -40.78 -38.05
N ASN A 447 0.41 -41.69 -37.20
CA ASN A 447 1.71 -42.36 -37.37
C ASN A 447 1.64 -43.86 -37.73
N VAL A 448 0.49 -44.37 -38.16
CA VAL A 448 0.38 -45.72 -38.71
C VAL A 448 0.06 -45.66 -40.20
N GLY A 449 1.13 -45.55 -41.00
CA GLY A 449 1.10 -45.90 -42.41
C GLY A 449 1.75 -44.88 -43.31
N LEU A 450 3.04 -45.09 -43.61
CA LEU A 450 3.64 -44.84 -44.92
C LEU A 450 5.07 -45.42 -44.93
N LEU A 451 5.14 -46.68 -45.38
CA LEU A 451 6.32 -47.23 -46.04
C LEU A 451 6.20 -46.92 -47.53
N ASP A 452 7.27 -46.34 -48.06
CA ASP A 452 7.72 -46.22 -49.45
C ASP A 452 6.82 -46.74 -50.58
N ASN A 453 6.50 -45.85 -51.53
CA ASN A 453 6.90 -46.07 -52.93
C ASN A 453 6.78 -44.78 -53.77
N GLU A 454 7.86 -44.50 -54.49
CA GLU A 454 7.96 -43.53 -55.57
C GLU A 454 7.00 -43.89 -56.74
N ASN A 455 6.39 -42.88 -57.36
CA ASN A 455 6.55 -42.63 -58.82
C ASN A 455 5.79 -41.40 -59.30
N GLU A 456 6.39 -40.79 -60.32
CA GLU A 456 5.99 -39.63 -61.14
C GLU A 456 4.59 -39.73 -61.77
N HIS A 457 3.86 -38.60 -61.87
CA HIS A 457 3.55 -37.91 -63.13
C HIS A 457 2.54 -36.75 -62.95
N GLU A 458 2.90 -35.63 -63.59
CA GLU A 458 2.09 -34.66 -64.34
C GLU A 458 0.54 -34.56 -64.27
N PHE A 459 0.13 -33.29 -64.28
CA PHE A 459 -0.91 -32.66 -65.13
C PHE A 459 -2.37 -32.52 -64.66
N LEU A 460 -2.77 -31.23 -64.68
CA LEU A 460 -4.06 -30.60 -65.03
C LEU A 460 -5.36 -31.04 -64.34
N GLY A 461 -6.14 -30.02 -63.93
CA GLY A 461 -7.57 -30.02 -64.22
C GLY A 461 -8.45 -29.44 -63.12
N LYS A 462 -9.09 -28.33 -63.45
CA LYS A 462 -10.27 -27.75 -62.79
C LYS A 462 -11.35 -28.80 -62.50
N GLU A 463 -12.13 -28.62 -61.44
CA GLU A 463 -13.57 -28.35 -61.60
C GLU A 463 -14.20 -27.86 -60.29
N GLU A 464 -15.02 -26.82 -60.45
CA GLU A 464 -15.98 -26.31 -59.48
C GLU A 464 -17.07 -27.36 -59.25
N THR A 465 -17.63 -27.42 -58.04
CA THR A 465 -19.06 -27.73 -57.91
C THR A 465 -19.60 -27.08 -56.65
N GLU A 466 -20.30 -25.96 -56.86
CA GLU A 466 -21.37 -25.51 -55.99
C GLU A 466 -22.46 -26.59 -55.93
N LEU A 467 -23.01 -26.84 -54.74
CA LEU A 467 -24.41 -27.24 -54.65
C LEU A 467 -25.03 -26.64 -53.38
N ASN A 468 -25.99 -25.79 -53.69
CA ASN A 468 -26.92 -25.04 -52.87
C ASN A 468 -28.09 -25.95 -52.45
N VAL A 469 -29.11 -25.35 -51.80
CA VAL A 469 -30.47 -25.85 -51.49
C VAL A 469 -30.63 -26.31 -50.03
N GLU A 470 -31.04 -25.38 -49.14
CA GLU A 470 -32.44 -25.06 -48.72
C GLU A 470 -32.95 -26.09 -47.70
N ASP A 471 -33.10 -25.66 -46.45
CA ASP A 471 -34.35 -25.20 -45.82
C ASP A 471 -35.01 -26.34 -45.04
N ILE A 472 -35.37 -26.07 -43.78
CA ILE A 472 -36.68 -26.37 -43.18
C ILE A 472 -36.69 -25.81 -41.74
N GLU A 473 -37.37 -24.67 -41.66
CA GLU A 473 -38.39 -24.29 -40.69
C GLU A 473 -38.08 -24.25 -39.18
N ALA A 474 -38.05 -22.99 -38.73
CA ALA A 474 -38.64 -22.55 -37.47
C ALA A 474 -40.15 -22.83 -37.41
N GLN A 475 -40.65 -23.28 -36.27
CA GLN A 475 -41.78 -22.70 -35.53
C GLN A 475 -42.14 -23.60 -34.33
N ASN A 476 -42.18 -23.03 -33.13
CA ASN A 476 -43.44 -22.91 -32.39
C ASN A 476 -43.28 -22.03 -31.15
N ASN A 477 -43.94 -20.87 -31.25
CA ASN A 477 -44.37 -20.06 -30.13
C ASN A 477 -45.42 -20.83 -29.29
N VAL A 478 -45.37 -20.66 -27.98
CA VAL A 478 -46.53 -20.82 -27.10
C VAL A 478 -46.56 -19.59 -26.18
N PRO A 479 -47.65 -18.79 -26.19
CA PRO A 479 -47.89 -17.75 -25.19
C PRO A 479 -48.87 -18.22 -24.11
N GLU A 480 -48.87 -17.44 -23.02
CA GLU A 480 -49.91 -17.26 -21.99
C GLU A 480 -50.19 -18.41 -21.01
N GLU A 481 -49.99 -18.11 -19.72
CA GLU A 481 -51.12 -17.98 -18.80
C GLU A 481 -50.73 -17.14 -17.56
N GLU A 482 -51.50 -16.08 -17.32
CA GLU A 482 -51.66 -15.41 -16.04
C GLU A 482 -52.44 -16.32 -15.07
N GLU A 483 -52.06 -16.40 -13.80
CA GLU A 483 -53.04 -16.40 -12.71
C GLU A 483 -52.41 -16.02 -11.35
N LYS A 484 -52.90 -14.89 -10.81
CA LYS A 484 -52.97 -14.42 -9.40
C LYS A 484 -51.72 -14.17 -8.56
#